data_AF-A0A522AKY6-F1
#
_entry.id   AF-A0A522AKY6-F1
#
_cell.length_a   1.000
_cell.length_b   1.000
_cell.length_c   1.000
_cell.angle_alpha   90.00
_cell.angle_beta   90.00
_cell.angle_gamma   90.00
#
_symmetry.space_group_name_H-M   'P 1'
#
loop_
_entity.id
_entity.type
_entity.pdbx_description
1 polymer ?
#
loop_
_entity_poly.entity_id
_entity_poly.type
_entity_poly.pdbx_seq_one_letter_code
_entity_poly.pdbx_strand_id
1 'polypeptide(L)' 'MIKVGIVGGTGYTGVELLRLLVLHPEVEIAAITSRQEAGHRPAGFL' A
#
# COMPACT_ATOMS: atom_id res chain seq x y z
N MET A 1 -17.15 1.59 -2.80
CA MET A 1 -15.69 1.78 -2.74
C MET A 1 -15.20 1.40 -1.35
N ILE A 2 -14.35 0.37 -1.27
CA ILE A 2 -13.81 -0.21 -0.05
C ILE A 2 -12.45 0.44 0.21
N LYS A 3 -12.26 1.01 1.40
CA LYS A 3 -10.98 1.60 1.82
C LYS A 3 -10.09 0.54 2.41
N VAL A 4 -8.87 0.40 1.90
CA VAL A 4 -7.92 -0.64 2.31
C VAL A 4 -6.64 -0.01 2.85
N GLY A 5 -6.19 -0.49 4.01
CA GLY A 5 -4.87 -0.24 4.54
C GLY A 5 -3.99 -1.50 4.46
N ILE A 6 -2.74 -1.35 4.01
CA ILE A 6 -1.77 -2.46 3.92
C ILE A 6 -0.69 -2.27 5.00
N VAL A 7 -0.59 -3.22 5.93
CA VAL A 7 0.46 -3.27 6.96
C VAL A 7 1.54 -4.27 6.51
N GLY A 8 2.79 -3.81 6.45
CA GLY A 8 3.89 -4.59 5.88
C GLY A 8 4.00 -4.48 4.35
N GLY A 9 3.59 -3.34 3.79
CA GLY A 9 3.50 -3.11 2.34
C GLY A 9 4.82 -3.19 1.56
N THR A 10 5.98 -3.14 2.24
CA THR A 10 7.30 -3.33 1.62
C THR A 10 7.73 -4.79 1.52
N GLY A 11 7.05 -5.72 2.20
CA GLY A 11 7.32 -7.14 2.06
C GLY A 11 6.76 -7.69 0.75
N TYR A 12 7.29 -8.80 0.25
CA TYR A 12 6.89 -9.38 -1.05
C TYR A 12 5.38 -9.61 -1.18
N THR A 13 4.73 -10.13 -0.13
CA THR A 13 3.28 -10.32 -0.11
C THR A 13 2.52 -8.98 -0.12
N GLY A 14 3.03 -7.97 0.57
CA GLY A 14 2.41 -6.63 0.60
C GLY A 14 2.49 -5.93 -0.74
N VAL A 15 3.62 -6.06 -1.44
CA VAL A 15 3.82 -5.53 -2.80
C VAL A 15 2.89 -6.24 -3.79
N GLU A 16 2.74 -7.56 -3.69
CA GLU A 16 1.86 -8.30 -4.59
C GLU A 16 0.38 -8.02 -4.33
N LEU A 17 -0.01 -7.88 -3.06
CA LEU A 17 -1.33 -7.42 -2.69
C LEU A 17 -1.62 -6.02 -3.27
N LEU A 18 -0.67 -5.09 -3.16
CA LEU A 18 -0.79 -3.77 -3.76
C LEU A 18 -0.94 -3.86 -5.29
N ARG A 19 -0.13 -4.68 -5.97
CA ARG A 19 -0.19 -4.90 -7.42
C ARG A 19 -1.58 -5.33 -7.89
N LEU A 20 -2.24 -6.20 -7.13
CA LEU A 20 -3.60 -6.66 -7.44
C LEU A 20 -4.64 -5.59 -7.12
N LEU A 21 -4.56 -4.95 -5.96
CA LEU A 21 -5.59 -4.02 -5.47
C LEU A 21 -5.56 -2.65 -6.15
N VAL A 22 -4.40 -2.17 -6.62
CA VAL A 22 -4.27 -0.84 -7.24
C VAL A 22 -5.07 -0.70 -8.53
N LEU A 23 -5.40 -1.81 -9.18
CA LEU A 23 -6.21 -1.85 -10.40
C LEU A 23 -7.68 -2.23 -10.14
N HIS A 24 -8.06 -2.50 -8.89
CA HIS A 24 -9.40 -2.99 -8.58
C HIS A 24 -10.42 -1.82 -8.52
N PRO A 25 -11.48 -1.82 -9.34
CA PRO A 25 -12.36 -0.65 -9.53
C PRO A 25 -13.13 -0.23 -8.27
N GLU A 26 -13.31 -1.16 -7.33
CA GLU A 26 -14.03 -0.89 -6.08
C GLU A 26 -13.11 -0.61 -4.89
N VAL A 27 -11.79 -0.53 -5.07
CA VAL A 27 -10.83 -0.38 -3.97
C VAL A 27 -10.13 0.97 -4.01
N GLU A 28 -10.01 1.59 -2.84
CA GLU A 28 -9.20 2.78 -2.61
C GLU A 28 -8.09 2.42 -1.60
N ILE A 29 -6.83 2.57 -1.99
CA ILE A 29 -5.69 2.37 -1.09
C ILE A 29 -5.56 3.60 -0.19
N ALA A 30 -5.98 3.46 1.07
CA ALA A 30 -6.00 4.54 2.05
C ALA A 30 -4.69 4.67 2.83
N ALA A 31 -3.93 3.57 2.99
CA ALA A 31 -2.65 3.58 3.67
C ALA A 31 -1.78 2.39 3.26
N ILE A 32 -0.46 2.61 3.23
CA ILE A 32 0.55 1.55 3.11
C ILE A 32 1.62 1.85 4.16
N THR A 33 1.96 0.87 4.99
CA THR A 33 2.93 1.05 6.08
C THR A 33 3.92 -0.11 6.14
N SER A 34 5.10 0.16 6.68
CA SER A 34 6.09 -0.85 7.05
C SER A 34 6.88 -0.36 8.26
N ARG A 35 7.39 -1.30 9.07
CA ARG A 35 8.28 -0.95 10.19
C ARG A 35 9.62 -0.41 9.72
N GLN A 36 10.10 -0.86 8.55
CA GLN A 36 11.35 -0.39 7.95
C GLN A 36 11.26 1.09 7.53
N GLU A 37 10.09 1.53 7.10
CA GLU A 37 9.82 2.89 6.62
C GLU A 37 9.22 3.79 7.70
N ALA A 38 9.25 3.39 8.97
CA ALA A 38 8.73 4.19 10.06
C ALA A 38 9.46 5.55 10.11
N GLY A 39 8.70 6.65 10.05
CA GLY A 39 9.23 8.02 10.04
C GLY A 39 9.72 8.51 8.67
N HIS A 40 9.69 7.68 7.63
CA HIS A 40 10.01 8.09 6.27
C HIS A 40 8.73 8.52 5.54
N ARG A 41 8.76 9.68 4.88
CA ARG A 41 7.71 10.01 3.90
C ARG A 41 8.01 9.19 2.64
N PRO A 42 7.02 8.48 2.06
CA PRO A 42 7.20 7.88 0.75
C PRO A 42 7.67 8.97 -0.22
N ALA A 43 8.77 8.73 -0.94
CA ALA A 43 9.16 9.59 -2.04
C ALA A 43 7.99 9.57 -3.03
N GLY A 44 7.36 10.74 -3.23
CA GLY A 44 6.08 10.85 -3.91
C GLY A 44 6.09 10.16 -5.26
N PHE A 45 5.04 9.39 -5.53
CA PHE A 45 4.66 9.02 -6.88
C PHE A 45 4.14 10.31 -7.55
N LEU A 46 5.02 10.97 -8.30
CA LEU A 46 4.62 11.93 -9.34
C LEU A 46 4.00 11.16 -10.51
#